data_AF-A0A0G1WU96-F1
#
_entry.id   AF-A0A0G1WU96-F1
#
_cell.length_a   1.000
_cell.length_b   1.000
_cell.length_c   1.000
_cell.angle_alpha   90.00
_cell.angle_beta   90.00
_cell.angle_gamma   90.00
#
_symmetry.space_group_name_H-M   'P 1'
#
loop_
_entity.id
_entity.type
_entity.pdbx_description
1 polymer ?
#
loop_
_entity_poly.entity_id
_entity_poly.type
_entity_poly.pdbx_seq_one_letter_code
_entity_poly.pdbx_strand_id
1 'polypeptide(L)'
;MKAITAPTYAADGVSLDVGDNFSGFAARICRASYENSPYIVVTDRSRGLFRGPRTCRLQKLSPECEFSLEPDGNGTKPVITTAAIAHAYSGHDLFAMTGMDSVRYGGKPLVLVNQLDVSSLGESGSKPFLLFCEMINGLRRVAKQQDVVLLKGETAEMGVCVASENPSAITNATGAA
;
A
#
# COMPACT_ATOMS: atom_id res chain seq x y z
N MET A 1 40.93 15.50 -11.04
CA MET A 1 39.80 14.86 -10.32
C MET A 1 38.59 14.86 -11.25
N LYS A 2 38.06 13.68 -11.63
CA LYS A 2 36.77 13.60 -12.33
C LYS A 2 35.67 13.93 -11.33
N ALA A 3 34.79 14.88 -11.66
CA ALA A 3 33.60 15.13 -10.86
C ALA A 3 32.78 13.84 -10.82
N ILE A 4 32.55 13.31 -9.62
CA ILE A 4 31.60 12.22 -9.41
C ILE A 4 30.23 12.89 -9.47
N THR A 5 29.60 12.89 -10.64
CA THR A 5 28.18 13.19 -10.76
C THR A 5 27.42 12.09 -10.04
N ALA A 6 26.70 12.44 -8.97
CA ALA A 6 25.83 11.49 -8.28
C ALA A 6 24.87 10.84 -9.30
N PRO A 7 24.66 9.52 -9.26
CA PRO A 7 23.68 8.88 -10.11
C PRO A 7 22.30 9.51 -9.89
N THR A 8 21.55 9.70 -10.97
CA THR A 8 20.18 10.21 -10.91
C THR A 8 19.23 9.06 -10.58
N TYR A 9 18.09 9.32 -9.92
CA TYR A 9 17.05 8.31 -9.68
C TYR A 9 16.65 7.55 -10.96
N ALA A 10 16.63 8.23 -12.10
CA ALA A 10 16.35 7.61 -13.39
C ALA A 10 17.40 6.55 -13.81
N ALA A 11 18.67 6.74 -13.43
CA ALA A 11 19.74 5.77 -13.70
C ALA A 11 19.58 4.47 -12.90
N ASP A 12 18.89 4.54 -11.75
CA ASP A 12 18.55 3.39 -10.92
C ASP A 12 17.15 2.81 -11.25
N GLY A 13 16.54 3.27 -12.34
CA GLY A 13 15.24 2.80 -12.83
C GLY A 13 14.03 3.38 -12.11
N VAL A 14 14.20 4.45 -11.31
CA VAL A 14 13.12 5.10 -10.56
C VAL A 14 12.56 6.29 -11.34
N SER A 15 11.26 6.29 -11.61
CA SER A 15 10.59 7.40 -12.28
C SER A 15 9.78 8.23 -11.30
N LEU A 16 10.25 9.45 -11.01
CA LEU A 16 9.58 10.36 -10.07
C LEU A 16 8.17 10.75 -10.54
N ASP A 17 7.98 10.96 -11.84
CA ASP A 17 6.66 11.35 -12.39
C ASP A 17 5.65 10.20 -12.31
N VAL A 18 6.07 8.97 -12.63
CA VAL A 18 5.22 7.78 -12.50
C VAL A 18 4.92 7.51 -11.02
N GLY A 19 5.94 7.61 -10.16
CA GLY A 19 5.80 7.47 -8.72
C GLY A 19 4.82 8.48 -8.13
N ASP A 20 4.91 9.77 -8.49
CA ASP A 20 3.99 10.80 -8.01
C ASP A 20 2.57 10.64 -8.57
N ASN A 21 2.43 10.18 -9.83
CA ASN A 21 1.12 9.83 -10.39
C ASN A 21 0.46 8.69 -9.60
N PHE A 22 1.19 7.60 -9.38
CA PHE A 22 0.73 6.46 -8.59
C PHE A 22 0.41 6.87 -7.15
N SER A 23 1.29 7.67 -6.53
CA SER A 23 1.14 8.20 -5.18
C SER A 23 -0.14 9.06 -5.06
N GLY A 24 -0.39 9.93 -6.04
CA GLY A 24 -1.63 10.73 -6.10
C GLY A 24 -2.88 9.86 -6.24
N PHE A 25 -2.81 8.79 -7.05
CA PHE A 25 -3.88 7.81 -7.17
C PHE A 25 -4.15 7.09 -5.84
N ALA A 26 -3.13 6.52 -5.20
CA ALA A 26 -3.27 5.81 -3.93
C ALA A 26 -3.77 6.73 -2.79
N ALA A 27 -3.33 7.99 -2.77
CA ALA A 27 -3.81 8.96 -1.80
C ALA A 27 -5.31 9.29 -1.96
N ARG A 28 -5.84 9.33 -3.19
CA ARG A 28 -7.30 9.49 -3.42
C ARG A 28 -8.06 8.32 -2.81
N ILE A 29 -7.52 7.11 -2.94
CA ILE A 29 -8.10 5.90 -2.38
C ILE A 29 -8.09 5.95 -0.84
N CYS A 30 -6.98 6.37 -0.23
CA CYS A 30 -6.90 6.61 1.22
C CYS A 30 -7.97 7.60 1.69
N ARG A 31 -8.06 8.78 1.07
CA ARG A 31 -9.05 9.81 1.46
C ARG A 31 -10.49 9.32 1.36
N ALA A 32 -10.79 8.51 0.35
CA ALA A 32 -12.12 7.91 0.18
C ALA A 32 -12.50 6.92 1.29
N SER A 33 -11.57 6.54 2.17
CA SER A 33 -11.81 5.62 3.28
C SER A 33 -11.92 6.30 4.66
N TYR A 34 -11.66 7.61 4.77
CA TYR A 34 -11.54 8.28 6.07
C TYR A 34 -12.82 8.26 6.90
N GLU A 35 -13.96 8.12 6.24
CA GLU A 35 -15.28 8.04 6.88
C GLU A 35 -15.78 6.60 7.05
N ASN A 36 -14.98 5.59 6.68
CA ASN A 36 -15.38 4.19 6.81
C ASN A 36 -15.58 3.79 8.28
N SER A 37 -14.86 4.42 9.22
CA SER A 37 -14.92 4.06 10.63
C SER A 37 -15.40 5.23 11.49
N PRO A 38 -16.49 5.09 12.28
CA PRO A 38 -16.97 6.16 13.17
C PRO A 38 -16.03 6.42 14.35
N TYR A 39 -15.07 5.53 14.58
CA TYR A 39 -14.09 5.59 15.68
C TYR A 39 -12.82 6.37 15.33
N ILE A 40 -12.63 6.71 14.06
CA ILE A 40 -11.42 7.36 13.56
C ILE A 40 -11.74 8.75 13.04
N VAL A 41 -10.94 9.73 13.44
CA VAL A 41 -10.93 11.08 12.85
C VAL A 41 -9.56 11.36 12.27
N VAL A 42 -9.47 11.51 10.96
CA VAL A 42 -8.20 11.73 10.24
C VAL A 42 -7.89 13.22 10.12
N THR A 43 -6.63 13.59 10.35
CA THR A 43 -6.05 14.88 9.97
C THR A 43 -5.09 14.66 8.80
N ASP A 44 -5.49 15.10 7.61
CA ASP A 44 -4.70 14.94 6.39
C ASP A 44 -3.80 16.15 6.13
N ARG A 45 -2.48 15.94 6.17
CA ARG A 45 -1.46 16.94 5.83
C ARG A 45 -0.63 16.51 4.62
N SER A 46 -1.13 15.54 3.86
CA SER A 46 -0.37 14.85 2.81
C SER A 46 -0.18 15.65 1.53
N ARG A 47 -0.90 16.77 1.37
CA ARG A 47 -0.96 17.56 0.13
C ARG A 47 -1.32 16.72 -1.10
N GLY A 48 -2.08 15.64 -0.89
CA GLY A 48 -2.57 14.82 -1.99
C GLY A 48 -1.75 13.58 -2.31
N LEU A 49 -0.64 13.31 -1.62
CA LEU A 49 0.30 12.21 -1.92
C LEU A 49 0.20 11.04 -0.93
N PHE A 50 0.54 9.83 -1.38
CA PHE A 50 0.37 8.61 -0.58
C PHE A 50 1.26 8.61 0.66
N ARG A 51 2.52 9.04 0.50
CA ARG A 51 3.55 9.16 1.54
C ARG A 51 3.35 10.30 2.54
N GLY A 52 2.48 11.24 2.21
CA GLY A 52 2.35 12.47 2.99
C GLY A 52 1.86 12.24 4.43
N PRO A 53 2.25 13.12 5.38
CA PRO A 53 1.97 12.93 6.80
C PRO A 53 0.48 12.98 7.09
N ARG A 54 0.02 12.03 7.89
CA ARG A 54 -1.37 11.92 8.35
C ARG A 54 -1.38 11.42 9.77
N THR A 55 -2.29 11.96 10.56
CA THR A 55 -2.54 11.50 11.92
C THR A 55 -4.01 11.14 12.05
N CYS A 56 -4.32 10.30 13.02
CA CYS A 56 -5.69 10.00 13.39
C CYS A 56 -5.87 10.09 14.90
N ARG A 57 -7.08 10.44 15.33
CA ARG A 57 -7.49 10.37 16.73
C ARG A 57 -8.58 9.31 16.86
N LEU A 58 -8.49 8.51 17.91
CA LEU A 58 -9.54 7.58 18.31
C LEU A 58 -10.67 8.35 19.01
N GLN A 59 -11.91 7.96 18.77
CA GLN A 59 -13.09 8.50 19.46
C GLN A 59 -14.12 7.41 19.68
N LYS A 60 -15.05 7.65 20.62
CA LYS A 60 -16.17 6.73 20.90
C LYS A 60 -15.73 5.31 21.29
N LEU A 61 -14.55 5.19 21.89
CA LEU A 61 -14.02 3.96 22.46
C LEU A 61 -13.99 4.07 23.99
N SER A 62 -14.02 2.92 24.67
CA SER A 62 -13.81 2.86 26.12
C SER A 62 -12.41 3.39 26.46
N PRO A 63 -12.22 4.08 27.61
CA PRO A 63 -10.88 4.40 28.11
C PRO A 63 -10.03 3.16 28.41
N GLU A 64 -10.65 1.99 28.54
CA GLU A 64 -9.95 0.70 28.75
C GLU A 64 -9.51 0.05 27.43
N CYS A 65 -9.88 0.59 26.27
CA CYS A 65 -9.44 0.05 25.00
C CYS A 65 -7.93 0.20 24.84
N GLU A 66 -7.25 -0.91 24.61
CA GLU A 66 -5.84 -0.95 24.27
C GLU A 66 -5.66 -0.82 22.75
N PHE A 67 -4.51 -0.29 22.36
CA PHE A 67 -4.13 -0.16 20.97
C PHE A 67 -3.04 -1.17 20.65
N SER A 68 -3.29 -2.02 19.65
CA SER A 68 -2.29 -2.94 19.09
C SER A 68 -1.98 -2.58 17.65
N LEU A 69 -0.76 -2.94 17.21
CA LEU A 69 -0.26 -2.75 15.87
C LEU A 69 0.24 -4.11 15.36
N GLU A 70 -0.37 -4.59 14.29
CA GLU A 70 -0.08 -5.91 13.71
C GLU A 70 0.55 -5.74 12.31
N PRO A 71 1.88 -5.69 12.20
CA PRO A 71 2.56 -5.66 10.91
C PRO A 71 2.59 -7.06 10.28
N ASP A 72 2.21 -7.15 9.01
CA ASP A 72 2.32 -8.37 8.20
C ASP A 72 2.39 -8.04 6.71
N GLY A 73 2.70 -9.03 5.88
CA GLY A 73 2.78 -8.93 4.43
C GLY A 73 2.06 -10.06 3.71
N ASN A 74 2.07 -10.02 2.38
CA ASN A 74 1.46 -11.07 1.55
C ASN A 74 2.33 -12.33 1.40
N GLY A 75 3.50 -12.37 2.07
CA GLY A 75 4.48 -13.44 1.92
C GLY A 75 4.88 -13.66 0.45
N THR A 76 4.92 -14.91 0.02
CA THR A 76 5.26 -15.30 -1.36
C THR A 76 4.06 -15.32 -2.32
N LYS A 77 2.84 -15.05 -1.83
CA LYS A 77 1.60 -15.05 -2.64
C LYS A 77 1.58 -14.06 -3.82
N PRO A 78 2.32 -12.93 -3.82
CA PRO A 78 2.43 -12.07 -4.99
C PRO A 78 2.94 -12.78 -6.26
N VAL A 79 3.73 -13.86 -6.12
CA VAL A 79 4.20 -14.67 -7.26
C VAL A 79 3.02 -15.31 -7.99
N ILE A 80 2.12 -15.97 -7.25
CA ILE A 80 0.93 -16.62 -7.82
C ILE A 80 -0.07 -15.58 -8.30
N THR A 81 -0.26 -14.50 -7.53
CA THR A 81 -1.15 -13.40 -7.91
C THR A 81 -0.74 -12.79 -9.25
N THR A 82 0.56 -12.56 -9.45
CA THR A 82 1.11 -12.03 -10.70
C THR A 82 0.90 -13.01 -11.84
N ALA A 83 1.19 -14.30 -11.63
CA ALA A 83 0.99 -15.33 -12.64
C ALA A 83 -0.48 -15.45 -13.09
N ALA A 84 -1.42 -15.24 -12.16
CA ALA A 84 -2.86 -15.27 -12.43
C ALA A 84 -3.45 -13.92 -12.87
N ILE A 85 -2.68 -12.83 -12.88
CA ILE A 85 -3.16 -11.46 -13.13
C ILE A 85 -4.32 -11.10 -12.18
N ALA A 86 -4.17 -11.45 -10.91
CA ALA A 86 -5.21 -11.38 -9.88
C ALA A 86 -4.96 -10.25 -8.84
N HIS A 87 -4.28 -9.17 -9.24
CA HIS A 87 -3.79 -8.10 -8.35
C HIS A 87 -4.89 -7.45 -7.49
N ALA A 88 -6.13 -7.41 -7.99
CA ALA A 88 -7.32 -7.00 -7.25
C ALA A 88 -7.52 -7.68 -5.89
N TYR A 89 -6.97 -8.89 -5.69
CA TYR A 89 -7.11 -9.67 -4.47
C TYR A 89 -5.97 -9.44 -3.47
N SER A 90 -4.85 -8.85 -3.87
CA SER A 90 -3.72 -8.62 -2.97
C SER A 90 -4.04 -7.71 -1.79
N GLY A 91 -5.00 -6.79 -1.95
CA GLY A 91 -5.50 -5.97 -0.84
C GLY A 91 -6.36 -6.75 0.16
N HIS A 92 -7.07 -7.78 -0.30
CA HIS A 92 -7.81 -8.70 0.57
C HIS A 92 -6.83 -9.58 1.36
N ASP A 93 -5.83 -10.12 0.67
CA ASP A 93 -4.79 -10.93 1.30
C ASP A 93 -4.04 -10.12 2.38
N LEU A 94 -3.65 -8.89 2.07
CA LEU A 94 -2.93 -8.04 3.03
C LEU A 94 -3.76 -7.76 4.28
N PHE A 95 -5.03 -7.42 4.10
CA PHE A 95 -5.93 -7.18 5.23
C PHE A 95 -6.21 -8.44 6.04
N ALA A 96 -6.32 -9.60 5.38
CA ALA A 96 -6.52 -10.87 6.05
C ALA A 96 -5.34 -11.23 6.95
N MET A 97 -4.10 -10.98 6.50
CA MET A 97 -2.89 -11.24 7.28
C MET A 97 -2.72 -10.24 8.43
N THR A 98 -2.94 -8.94 8.17
CA THR A 98 -2.74 -7.88 9.19
C THR A 98 -3.92 -7.75 10.15
N GLY A 99 -5.13 -7.50 9.63
CA GLY A 99 -6.28 -7.12 10.45
C GLY A 99 -6.83 -8.27 11.29
N MET A 100 -6.81 -9.50 10.78
CA MET A 100 -7.51 -10.61 11.41
C MET A 100 -6.79 -11.21 12.62
N ASP A 101 -5.48 -10.94 12.78
CA ASP A 101 -4.72 -11.41 13.94
C ASP A 101 -5.25 -10.81 15.25
N SER A 102 -5.63 -9.53 15.22
CA SER A 102 -6.27 -8.87 16.37
C SER A 102 -7.70 -9.38 16.64
N VAL A 103 -8.45 -9.72 15.57
CA VAL A 103 -9.87 -10.12 15.67
C VAL A 103 -10.05 -11.38 16.49
N ARG A 104 -9.11 -12.34 16.38
CA ARG A 104 -9.17 -13.60 17.14
C ARG A 104 -9.11 -13.41 18.66
N TYR A 105 -8.65 -12.24 19.13
CA TYR A 105 -8.57 -11.85 20.53
C TYR A 105 -9.65 -10.81 20.92
N GLY A 106 -10.65 -10.58 20.07
CA GLY A 106 -11.69 -9.57 20.30
C GLY A 106 -11.31 -8.16 19.84
N GLY A 107 -10.19 -8.00 19.14
CA GLY A 107 -9.79 -6.74 18.52
C GLY A 107 -10.69 -6.33 17.37
N LYS A 108 -10.72 -5.03 17.08
CA LYS A 108 -11.38 -4.46 15.91
C LYS A 108 -10.35 -3.69 15.08
N PRO A 109 -10.05 -4.10 13.84
CA PRO A 109 -9.24 -3.31 12.93
C PRO A 109 -9.90 -1.95 12.68
N LEU A 110 -9.13 -0.87 12.84
CA LEU A 110 -9.65 0.49 12.62
C LEU A 110 -8.86 1.24 11.54
N VAL A 111 -7.55 1.04 11.51
CA VAL A 111 -6.63 1.75 10.65
C VAL A 111 -5.68 0.77 10.00
N LEU A 112 -5.45 0.93 8.70
CA LEU A 112 -4.40 0.25 7.96
C LEU A 112 -3.43 1.26 7.36
N VAL A 113 -2.14 1.00 7.53
CA VAL A 113 -1.03 1.62 6.81
C VAL A 113 -0.35 0.51 6.01
N ASN A 114 0.05 0.80 4.78
CA ASN A 114 0.67 -0.22 3.92
C ASN A 114 1.85 0.35 3.14
N GLN A 115 2.72 -0.54 2.70
CA GLN A 115 3.83 -0.21 1.81
C GLN A 115 3.86 -1.20 0.64
N LEU A 116 4.14 -0.66 -0.54
CA LEU A 116 4.26 -1.42 -1.79
C LEU A 116 5.67 -1.22 -2.35
N ASP A 117 6.47 -2.27 -2.30
CA ASP A 117 7.80 -2.27 -2.90
C ASP A 117 7.73 -3.03 -4.23
N VAL A 118 8.21 -2.40 -5.30
CA VAL A 118 8.16 -2.96 -6.66
C VAL A 118 9.51 -2.85 -7.32
N SER A 119 9.80 -3.74 -8.27
CA SER A 119 10.99 -3.55 -9.11
C SER A 119 10.87 -2.29 -9.95
N SER A 120 9.69 -2.07 -10.53
CA SER A 120 9.30 -0.87 -11.25
C SER A 120 7.77 -0.82 -11.36
N LEU A 121 7.21 0.39 -11.40
CA LEU A 121 5.81 0.66 -11.70
C LEU A 121 5.51 0.56 -13.21
N GLY A 122 6.54 0.50 -14.06
CA GLY A 122 6.43 0.65 -15.50
C GLY A 122 6.12 2.08 -15.92
N GLU A 123 5.63 2.27 -17.14
CA GLU A 123 5.19 3.59 -17.62
C GLU A 123 3.76 3.90 -17.14
N SER A 124 3.42 5.18 -16.99
CA SER A 124 2.04 5.59 -16.69
C SER A 124 1.06 5.03 -17.73
N GLY A 125 0.03 4.31 -17.27
CA GLY A 125 -0.96 3.67 -18.15
C GLY A 125 -0.52 2.34 -18.77
N SER A 126 0.71 1.89 -18.53
CA SER A 126 1.16 0.55 -18.93
C SER A 126 0.41 -0.55 -18.17
N LYS A 127 0.46 -1.79 -18.68
CA LYS A 127 -0.16 -2.94 -18.01
C LYS A 127 0.33 -3.12 -16.56
N PRO A 128 1.65 -3.09 -16.25
CA PRO A 128 2.14 -3.15 -14.87
C PRO A 128 1.54 -2.06 -13.98
N PHE A 129 1.55 -0.81 -14.45
CA PHE A 129 0.99 0.33 -13.72
C PHE A 129 -0.50 0.14 -13.39
N LEU A 130 -1.29 -0.29 -14.37
CA LEU A 130 -2.72 -0.53 -14.19
C LEU A 130 -3.00 -1.68 -13.21
N LEU A 131 -2.17 -2.73 -13.19
CA LEU A 131 -2.28 -3.83 -12.24
C LEU A 131 -1.97 -3.38 -10.80
N PHE A 132 -0.99 -2.50 -10.61
CA PHE A 132 -0.77 -1.88 -9.29
C PHE A 132 -1.91 -0.95 -8.89
N CYS A 133 -2.51 -0.21 -9.82
CA CYS A 133 -3.73 0.57 -9.53
C CYS A 133 -4.89 -0.35 -9.12
N GLU A 134 -5.03 -1.51 -9.77
CA GLU A 134 -6.02 -2.52 -9.43
C GLU A 134 -5.81 -3.10 -8.03
N MET A 135 -4.56 -3.34 -7.64
CA MET A 135 -4.19 -3.75 -6.29
C MET A 135 -4.68 -2.77 -5.21
N ILE A 136 -4.39 -1.48 -5.38
CA ILE A 136 -4.84 -0.44 -4.43
C ILE A 136 -6.38 -0.28 -4.45
N ASN A 137 -7.03 -0.45 -5.60
CA ASN A 137 -8.49 -0.52 -5.66
C ASN A 137 -9.06 -1.73 -4.92
N GLY A 138 -8.36 -2.88 -4.96
CA GLY A 138 -8.67 -4.05 -4.14
C GLY A 138 -8.68 -3.71 -2.66
N LEU A 139 -7.64 -3.01 -2.21
CA LEU A 139 -7.53 -2.54 -0.83
C LEU A 139 -8.70 -1.61 -0.43
N ARG A 140 -9.12 -0.70 -1.32
CA ARG A 140 -10.30 0.15 -1.11
C ARG A 140 -11.57 -0.66 -0.82
N ARG A 141 -11.81 -1.71 -1.60
CA ARG A 141 -13.01 -2.55 -1.47
C ARG A 141 -13.06 -3.20 -0.10
N VAL A 142 -11.93 -3.76 0.33
CA VAL A 142 -11.80 -4.42 1.63
C VAL A 142 -11.95 -3.42 2.77
N ALA A 143 -11.28 -2.27 2.69
CA ALA A 143 -11.40 -1.22 3.69
C ALA A 143 -12.84 -0.75 3.89
N LYS A 144 -13.61 -0.62 2.80
CA LYS A 144 -15.04 -0.28 2.86
C LYS A 144 -15.87 -1.42 3.45
N GLN A 145 -15.58 -2.67 3.13
CA GLN A 145 -16.31 -3.83 3.64
C GLN A 145 -16.09 -4.06 5.14
N GLN A 146 -14.93 -3.65 5.66
CA GLN A 146 -14.49 -3.93 7.03
C GLN A 146 -14.59 -2.70 7.94
N ASP A 147 -15.14 -1.58 7.46
CA ASP A 147 -15.23 -0.29 8.17
C ASP A 147 -13.85 0.21 8.66
N VAL A 148 -12.82 0.05 7.83
CA VAL A 148 -11.43 0.38 8.13
C VAL A 148 -10.98 1.61 7.35
N VAL A 149 -10.19 2.45 8.01
CA VAL A 149 -9.55 3.62 7.41
C VAL A 149 -8.18 3.23 6.83
N LEU A 150 -7.99 3.41 5.53
CA LEU A 150 -6.67 3.39 4.89
C LEU A 150 -5.99 4.73 5.16
N LEU A 151 -5.18 4.80 6.23
CA LEU A 151 -4.66 6.07 6.70
C LEU A 151 -3.64 6.65 5.72
N LYS A 152 -2.59 5.90 5.41
CA LYS A 152 -1.50 6.30 4.51
C LYS A 152 -0.79 5.08 3.95
N GLY A 153 0.21 5.32 3.10
CA GLY A 153 1.16 4.29 2.73
C GLY A 153 2.34 4.83 1.93
N GLU A 154 3.16 3.93 1.42
CA GLU A 154 4.35 4.27 0.62
C GLU A 154 4.44 3.38 -0.61
N THR A 155 5.13 3.87 -1.64
CA THR A 155 5.52 3.06 -2.79
C THR A 155 6.98 3.29 -3.12
N ALA A 156 7.77 2.22 -3.20
CA ALA A 156 9.18 2.27 -3.53
C ALA A 156 9.48 1.46 -4.78
N GLU A 157 10.10 2.08 -5.78
CA GLU A 157 10.74 1.37 -6.89
C GLU A 157 12.17 1.00 -6.47
N MET A 158 12.46 -0.29 -6.37
CA MET A 158 13.71 -0.82 -5.82
C MET A 158 14.53 -1.62 -6.85
N GLY A 159 14.17 -1.55 -8.14
CA GLY A 159 14.91 -2.17 -9.23
C GLY A 159 15.18 -3.66 -8.98
N VAL A 160 16.46 -4.02 -8.92
CA VAL A 160 16.93 -5.41 -8.72
C VAL A 160 16.69 -5.95 -7.31
N CYS A 161 16.41 -5.10 -6.32
CA CYS A 161 16.19 -5.54 -4.94
C CYS A 161 14.81 -6.16 -4.72
N VAL A 162 13.90 -6.05 -5.70
CA VAL A 162 12.60 -6.72 -5.72
C VAL A 162 12.53 -7.55 -6.99
N ALA A 163 12.45 -8.87 -6.87
CA ALA A 163 12.48 -9.79 -8.01
C ALA A 163 11.51 -10.95 -7.82
N SER A 164 11.24 -11.69 -8.90
CA SER A 164 10.50 -12.94 -8.88
C SER A 164 11.32 -14.04 -9.56
N GLU A 165 11.22 -15.26 -9.05
CA GLU A 165 11.76 -16.46 -9.72
C GLU A 165 10.96 -16.82 -10.97
N ASN A 166 9.77 -16.23 -11.18
CA ASN A 166 8.99 -16.41 -12.40
C ASN A 166 9.56 -15.52 -13.53
N PRO A 167 10.23 -16.09 -14.56
CA PRO A 167 10.82 -15.30 -15.64
C PRO A 167 9.78 -14.61 -16.54
N SER A 168 8.51 -15.01 -16.45
CA SER A 168 7.39 -14.41 -17.19
C SER A 168 6.61 -13.38 -16.36
N ALA A 169 7.08 -13.03 -15.16
CA ALA A 169 6.43 -12.06 -14.32
C ALA A 169 6.40 -10.67 -14.98
N ILE A 170 5.19 -10.15 -15.18
CA ILE A 170 4.97 -8.79 -15.71
C ILE A 170 5.01 -7.71 -14.62
N THR A 171 4.97 -8.11 -13.36
CA THR A 171 5.10 -7.25 -12.17
C THR A 171 5.92 -8.00 -11.12
N ASN A 172 6.94 -7.37 -10.55
CA ASN A 172 7.62 -7.88 -9.37
C ASN A 172 7.32 -6.95 -8.21
N ALA A 173 6.73 -7.51 -7.16
CA ALA A 173 6.33 -6.76 -6.00
C ALA A 173 6.52 -7.59 -4.74
N THR A 174 6.97 -6.92 -3.69
CA THR A 174 6.94 -7.40 -2.32
C THR A 174 6.13 -6.40 -1.51
N GLY A 175 5.27 -6.91 -0.63
CA GLY A 175 4.51 -6.08 0.31
C GLY A 175 4.86 -6.52 1.71
N ALA A 176 5.62 -5.69 2.41
CA ALA A 176 5.78 -5.70 3.85
C ALA A 176 5.05 -4.47 4.41
N ALA A 177 4.32 -4.63 5.51
CA ALA A 177 3.87 -3.50 6.34
C ALA A 177 5.01 -3.00 7.23
#